data_AF-A0A7J8GLA4-F1
#
_entry.id   AF-A0A7J8GLA4-F1
#
_cell.length_a   1.000
_cell.length_b   1.000
_cell.length_c   1.000
_cell.angle_alpha   90.00
_cell.angle_beta   90.00
_cell.angle_gamma   90.00
#
_symmetry.space_group_name_H-M   'P 1'
#
loop_
_entity.id
_entity.type
_entity.pdbx_description
1 polymer ?
#
loop_
_entity_poly.entity_id
_entity_poly.type
_entity_poly.pdbx_seq_one_letter_code
_entity_poly.pdbx_strand_id
1 'polypeptide(L)'
;MHGASAVFVVQDGNKTACIMANFSADFLTNYITKTGPKNVTFSLPPNAKVLNTSSCGKENASNPSLVIAFGGGHTLNLTFARNATRYSVQLMSFVYDLSDTQIFPSAISNETKSDESITDIMADINKKYRCVSSNQIHMKNVTVTFHNATIQAYLSNDSFSKEG
;
A
#
# COMPACT_ATOMS: atom_id res chain seq x y z
N MET A 1 -5.42 -13.57 -13.33
CA MET A 1 -6.27 -13.54 -12.13
C MET A 1 -5.61 -12.54 -11.18
N HIS A 2 -6.28 -11.42 -10.89
CA HIS A 2 -5.78 -10.44 -9.93
C HIS A 2 -6.00 -10.95 -8.50
N GLY A 3 -5.15 -10.54 -7.55
CA GLY A 3 -5.29 -10.92 -6.13
C GLY A 3 -6.67 -10.60 -5.54
N ALA A 4 -6.99 -11.19 -4.39
CA ALA A 4 -8.24 -10.92 -3.70
C ALA A 4 -8.30 -9.44 -3.25
N SER A 5 -9.45 -8.78 -3.45
CA SER A 5 -9.69 -7.43 -2.92
C SER A 5 -9.78 -7.50 -1.40
N ALA A 6 -9.05 -6.64 -0.70
CA ALA A 6 -9.06 -6.56 0.75
C ALA A 6 -9.41 -5.15 1.23
N VAL A 7 -10.15 -5.06 2.34
CA VAL A 7 -10.48 -3.79 2.99
C VAL A 7 -9.57 -3.60 4.19
N PHE A 8 -8.82 -2.51 4.17
CA PHE A 8 -7.92 -2.08 5.22
C PHE A 8 -8.49 -0.85 5.92
N VAL A 9 -8.51 -0.89 7.25
CA VAL A 9 -9.03 0.19 8.09
C VAL A 9 -7.99 0.55 9.14
N VAL A 10 -7.65 1.84 9.23
CA VAL A 10 -6.83 2.39 10.32
C VAL A 10 -7.77 3.19 11.21
N GLN A 11 -7.70 2.91 12.51
CA GLN A 11 -8.52 3.56 13.53
C GLN A 11 -7.64 4.30 14.53
N ASP A 12 -8.18 5.36 15.13
CA ASP A 12 -7.56 6.05 16.24
C ASP A 12 -7.80 5.30 17.57
N GLY A 13 -7.30 5.86 18.68
CA GLY A 13 -7.51 5.28 20.01
C GLY A 13 -8.98 5.23 20.46
N ASN A 14 -9.86 6.00 19.80
CA ASN A 14 -11.30 6.02 20.05
C ASN A 14 -12.07 5.06 19.14
N LYS A 15 -11.37 4.24 18.33
CA LYS A 15 -11.93 3.33 17.32
C LYS A 15 -12.62 4.01 16.15
N THR A 16 -12.37 5.30 15.94
CA THR A 16 -12.85 6.04 14.77
C THR A 16 -11.92 5.77 13.59
N ALA A 17 -12.46 5.37 12.45
CA ALA A 17 -11.69 5.16 11.24
C ALA A 17 -11.18 6.50 10.70
N CYS A 18 -9.88 6.56 10.42
CA CYS A 18 -9.24 7.73 9.81
C CYS A 18 -8.73 7.42 8.39
N ILE A 19 -8.47 6.15 8.08
CA ILE A 19 -8.12 5.68 6.74
C ILE A 19 -8.95 4.43 6.44
N MET A 20 -9.55 4.39 5.25
CA MET A 20 -10.12 3.19 4.67
C MET A 20 -9.55 3.00 3.26
N ALA A 21 -9.09 1.81 2.95
CA ALA A 21 -8.61 1.46 1.63
C ALA A 21 -9.12 0.10 1.22
N ASN A 22 -9.66 -0.01 0.01
CA ASN A 22 -10.09 -1.26 -0.59
C ASN A 22 -9.43 -1.39 -1.95
N PHE A 23 -8.56 -2.37 -2.11
CA PHE A 23 -7.89 -2.64 -3.37
C PHE A 23 -7.42 -4.09 -3.43
N SER A 24 -7.10 -4.53 -4.64
CA SER A 24 -6.15 -5.61 -4.88
C SER A 24 -4.88 -5.02 -5.49
N ALA A 25 -3.75 -5.70 -5.33
CA ALA A 25 -2.49 -5.24 -5.88
C ALA A 25 -1.64 -6.39 -6.40
N ASP A 26 -0.88 -6.15 -7.44
CA ASP A 26 0.20 -7.02 -7.92
C ASP A 26 1.54 -6.31 -7.82
N PHE A 27 2.58 -7.07 -7.51
CA PHE A 27 3.94 -6.60 -7.34
C PHE A 27 4.81 -7.28 -8.39
N LEU A 28 5.42 -6.50 -9.26
CA LEU A 28 6.46 -6.96 -10.19
C LEU A 28 7.81 -6.51 -9.65
N THR A 29 8.67 -7.48 -9.33
CA THR A 29 10.00 -7.21 -8.76
C THR A 29 11.07 -8.00 -9.52
N ASN A 30 12.30 -7.49 -9.48
CA ASN A 30 13.47 -8.22 -9.95
C ASN A 30 14.36 -8.65 -8.77
N TYR A 31 14.98 -9.82 -8.89
CA TYR A 31 15.90 -10.34 -7.88
C TYR A 31 17.01 -11.18 -8.53
N ILE A 32 18.13 -11.35 -7.83
CA ILE A 32 19.30 -12.05 -8.36
C ILE A 32 19.34 -13.49 -7.83
N THR A 33 19.51 -14.43 -8.75
CA THR A 33 19.71 -15.86 -8.48
C THR A 33 21.08 -16.31 -8.97
N LYS A 34 21.50 -17.53 -8.59
CA LYS A 34 22.77 -18.12 -9.09
C LYS A 34 22.84 -18.22 -10.62
N THR A 35 21.69 -18.29 -11.30
CA THR A 35 21.59 -18.37 -12.76
C THR A 35 21.43 -17.01 -13.43
N GLY A 36 21.41 -15.91 -12.66
CA GLY A 36 21.24 -14.54 -13.15
C GLY A 36 20.01 -13.82 -12.59
N PRO A 37 19.73 -12.59 -13.06
CA PRO A 37 18.55 -11.83 -12.67
C PRO A 37 17.26 -12.54 -13.10
N LYS A 38 16.23 -12.46 -12.25
CA LYS A 38 14.91 -13.03 -12.50
C LYS A 38 13.83 -12.04 -12.08
N ASN A 39 12.76 -11.99 -12.86
CA ASN A 39 11.56 -11.24 -12.52
C ASN A 39 10.54 -12.17 -11.87
N VAL A 40 9.80 -11.65 -10.89
CA VAL A 40 8.67 -12.33 -10.28
C VAL A 40 7.49 -11.38 -10.18
N THR A 41 6.30 -11.93 -10.40
CA THR A 41 5.03 -11.24 -10.15
C THR A 41 4.25 -12.02 -9.12
N PHE A 42 3.77 -11.34 -8.08
CA PHE A 42 2.92 -11.92 -7.04
C PHE A 42 1.84 -10.93 -6.64
N SER A 43 0.72 -11.45 -6.16
CA SER A 43 -0.43 -10.64 -5.75
C SER A 43 -0.47 -10.44 -4.24
N LEU A 44 -1.09 -9.34 -3.81
CA LEU A 44 -1.45 -9.13 -2.42
C LEU A 44 -2.36 -10.27 -1.95
N PRO A 45 -1.95 -11.05 -0.93
CA PRO A 45 -2.71 -12.21 -0.52
C PRO A 45 -3.89 -11.81 0.38
N PRO A 46 -4.96 -12.63 0.45
CA PRO A 46 -6.16 -12.32 1.24
C PRO A 46 -5.90 -12.25 2.74
N ASN A 47 -4.80 -12.81 3.22
CA ASN A 47 -4.41 -12.77 4.64
C ASN A 47 -3.56 -11.54 5.02
N ALA A 48 -3.40 -10.57 4.11
CA ALA A 48 -2.73 -9.30 4.40
C ALA A 48 -3.45 -8.53 5.52
N LYS A 49 -2.69 -7.87 6.40
CA LYS A 49 -3.23 -7.21 7.60
C LYS A 49 -2.64 -5.84 7.81
N VAL A 50 -3.44 -4.93 8.35
CA VAL A 50 -2.98 -3.62 8.85
C VAL A 50 -2.07 -3.84 10.06
N LEU A 51 -0.88 -3.25 10.06
CA LEU A 51 0.05 -3.26 11.18
C LEU A 51 -0.27 -2.16 12.19
N ASN A 52 0.10 -2.39 13.45
CA ASN A 52 0.00 -1.42 14.55
C ASN A 52 0.87 -0.16 14.34
N THR A 53 1.81 -0.20 13.39
CA THR A 53 2.60 0.95 12.97
C THR A 53 1.83 1.90 12.04
N SER A 54 0.65 1.50 11.56
CA SER A 54 -0.30 2.40 10.91
C SER A 54 -0.82 3.44 11.90
N SER A 55 -1.10 4.64 11.41
CA SER A 55 -1.49 5.75 12.29
C SER A 55 -2.49 6.67 11.61
N CYS A 56 -3.39 7.25 12.40
CA CYS A 56 -4.21 8.37 11.99
C CYS A 56 -3.45 9.70 11.92
N GLY A 57 -2.16 9.68 12.28
CA GLY A 57 -1.37 10.89 12.40
C GLY A 57 -1.84 11.76 13.57
N LYS A 58 -1.21 12.93 13.69
CA LYS A 58 -1.59 13.98 14.63
C LYS A 58 -1.47 15.30 13.89
N GLU A 59 -2.48 16.15 14.03
CA GLU A 59 -2.49 17.46 13.40
C GLU A 59 -1.20 18.23 13.70
N ASN A 60 -0.53 18.71 12.65
CA ASN A 60 0.75 19.43 12.69
C ASN A 60 1.95 18.68 13.30
N ALA A 61 1.84 17.38 13.61
CA ALA A 61 2.90 16.60 14.22
C ALA A 61 3.28 15.35 13.42
N SER A 62 2.30 14.66 12.82
CA SER A 62 2.58 13.49 11.99
C SER A 62 1.49 13.25 10.95
N ASN A 63 1.92 12.78 9.79
CA ASN A 63 1.05 12.38 8.69
C ASN A 63 0.37 11.04 9.00
N PRO A 64 -0.90 10.83 8.60
CA PRO A 64 -1.52 9.51 8.65
C PRO A 64 -0.78 8.53 7.73
N SER A 65 -0.75 7.26 8.12
CA SER A 65 -0.13 6.18 7.37
C SER A 65 -0.91 4.89 7.47
N LEU A 66 -0.97 4.16 6.36
CA LEU A 66 -1.48 2.80 6.29
C LEU A 66 -0.32 1.86 5.98
N VAL A 67 0.02 0.97 6.91
CA VAL A 67 1.04 -0.06 6.76
C VAL A 67 0.37 -1.42 6.74
N ILE A 68 0.50 -2.14 5.64
CA ILE A 68 -0.05 -3.50 5.45
C ILE A 68 1.10 -4.49 5.43
N ALA A 69 1.02 -5.56 6.21
CA ALA A 69 1.96 -6.68 6.18
C ALA A 69 1.35 -7.91 5.54
N PHE A 70 2.18 -8.68 4.85
CA PHE A 70 1.80 -9.94 4.22
C PHE A 70 3.02 -10.82 3.90
N GLY A 71 2.76 -12.09 3.62
CA GLY A 71 3.79 -13.07 3.25
C GLY A 71 4.91 -13.21 4.29
N GLY A 72 6.10 -13.60 3.84
CA GLY A 72 7.28 -13.83 4.67
C GLY A 72 8.05 -12.57 5.07
N GLY A 73 7.38 -11.46 5.37
CA GLY A 73 8.03 -10.22 5.82
C GLY A 73 7.86 -9.00 4.92
N HIS A 74 6.89 -9.02 4.00
CA HIS A 74 6.64 -7.89 3.09
C HIS A 74 5.73 -6.85 3.74
N THR A 75 5.99 -5.57 3.48
CA THR A 75 5.10 -4.48 3.89
C THR A 75 4.86 -3.47 2.79
N LEU A 76 3.62 -3.01 2.64
CA LEU A 76 3.23 -1.89 1.79
C LEU A 76 2.78 -0.74 2.68
N ASN A 77 3.43 0.42 2.56
CA ASN A 77 3.10 1.62 3.33
C ASN A 77 2.62 2.74 2.41
N LEU A 78 1.48 3.33 2.76
CA LEU A 78 0.93 4.54 2.13
C LEU A 78 0.97 5.67 3.16
N THR A 79 1.78 6.69 2.91
CA THR A 79 1.83 7.91 3.73
C THR A 79 0.97 8.98 3.10
N PHE A 80 0.04 9.53 3.88
CA PHE A 80 -0.93 10.52 3.40
C PHE A 80 -0.50 11.94 3.78
N ALA A 81 -0.78 12.89 2.91
CA ALA A 81 -0.69 14.31 3.22
C ALA A 81 -1.96 15.02 2.77
N ARG A 82 -2.28 16.14 3.40
CA ARG A 82 -3.40 16.99 3.00
C ARG A 82 -3.01 18.46 2.95
N ASN A 83 -3.73 19.19 2.11
CA ASN A 83 -3.82 20.65 2.17
C ASN A 83 -5.28 21.06 2.45
N ALA A 84 -5.61 22.33 2.25
CA ALA A 84 -6.95 22.86 2.54
C ALA A 84 -8.07 22.21 1.72
N THR A 85 -7.79 21.68 0.52
CA THR A 85 -8.82 21.21 -0.43
C THR A 85 -8.69 19.73 -0.80
N ARG A 86 -7.50 19.14 -0.66
CA ARG A 86 -7.20 17.76 -1.11
C ARG A 86 -6.34 17.00 -0.12
N TYR A 87 -6.45 15.68 -0.18
CA TYR A 87 -5.44 14.75 0.32
C TYR A 87 -4.81 13.95 -0.81
N SER A 88 -3.63 13.39 -0.53
CA SER A 88 -2.88 12.54 -1.47
C SER A 88 -2.13 11.44 -0.72
N VAL A 89 -1.82 10.36 -1.40
CA VAL A 89 -0.75 9.44 -0.98
C VAL A 89 0.57 10.08 -1.41
N GLN A 90 1.18 10.83 -0.50
CA GLN A 90 2.39 11.60 -0.77
C GLN A 90 3.59 10.69 -1.06
N LEU A 91 3.68 9.59 -0.31
CA LEU A 91 4.77 8.63 -0.43
C LEU A 91 4.21 7.22 -0.28
N MET A 92 4.58 6.35 -1.21
CA MET A 92 4.37 4.92 -1.11
C MET A 92 5.72 4.22 -0.97
N SER A 93 5.86 3.36 0.03
CA SER A 93 7.04 2.50 0.16
C SER A 93 6.63 1.03 0.20
N PHE A 94 7.46 0.20 -0.41
CA PHE A 94 7.31 -1.24 -0.43
C PHE A 94 8.59 -1.90 0.08
N VAL A 95 8.45 -2.66 1.15
CA VAL A 95 9.52 -3.45 1.76
C VAL A 95 9.26 -4.93 1.44
N TYR A 96 10.26 -5.62 0.94
CA TYR A 96 10.17 -7.04 0.61
C TYR A 96 11.39 -7.81 1.08
N ASP A 97 11.14 -8.99 1.64
CA ASP A 97 12.16 -9.87 2.21
C ASP A 97 12.58 -10.95 1.20
N LEU A 98 13.83 -10.90 0.73
CA LEU A 98 14.35 -11.89 -0.22
C LEU A 98 14.55 -13.28 0.39
N SER A 99 14.44 -13.42 1.73
CA SER A 99 14.42 -14.72 2.40
C SER A 99 13.09 -15.45 2.26
N ASP A 100 12.02 -14.79 1.79
CA ASP A 100 10.74 -15.44 1.48
C ASP A 100 10.88 -16.36 0.26
N THR A 101 11.25 -17.61 0.52
CA THR A 101 11.47 -18.63 -0.52
C THR A 101 10.22 -18.99 -1.33
N GLN A 102 9.02 -18.62 -0.89
CA GLN A 102 7.80 -18.85 -1.67
C GLN A 102 7.71 -17.88 -2.86
N ILE A 103 8.16 -16.64 -2.66
CA ILE A 103 8.14 -15.59 -3.69
C ILE A 103 9.50 -15.48 -4.39
N PHE A 104 10.59 -15.62 -3.64
CA PHE A 104 11.97 -15.45 -4.11
C PHE A 104 12.77 -16.76 -4.05
N PRO A 105 12.34 -17.83 -4.74
CA PRO A 105 13.09 -19.07 -4.73
C PRO A 105 14.47 -18.87 -5.33
N SER A 106 15.49 -19.42 -4.65
CA SER A 106 16.89 -19.38 -5.06
C SER A 106 17.50 -17.98 -5.16
N ALA A 107 16.95 -17.00 -4.43
CA ALA A 107 17.62 -15.71 -4.23
C ALA A 107 19.03 -15.92 -3.64
N ILE A 108 20.01 -15.17 -4.14
CA ILE A 108 21.38 -15.20 -3.61
C ILE A 108 21.47 -14.50 -2.26
N SER A 109 20.73 -13.40 -2.12
CA SER A 109 20.68 -12.60 -0.90
C SER A 109 19.42 -12.92 -0.10
N ASN A 110 19.52 -12.82 1.21
CA ASN A 110 18.42 -12.88 2.18
C ASN A 110 18.11 -11.48 2.77
N GLU A 111 18.57 -10.42 2.11
CA GLU A 111 18.33 -9.05 2.57
C GLU A 111 16.87 -8.64 2.43
N THR A 112 16.44 -7.75 3.31
CA THR A 112 15.22 -6.99 3.14
C THR A 112 15.50 -5.76 2.28
N LYS A 113 14.76 -5.60 1.18
CA LYS A 113 14.84 -4.43 0.31
C LYS A 113 13.68 -3.48 0.55
N SER A 114 13.91 -2.20 0.30
CA SER A 114 12.89 -1.15 0.37
C SER A 114 12.99 -0.27 -0.86
N ASP A 115 11.88 -0.07 -1.54
CA ASP A 115 11.73 0.88 -2.64
C ASP A 115 10.59 1.86 -2.32
N GLU A 116 10.69 3.09 -2.80
CA GLU A 116 9.70 4.13 -2.56
C GLU A 116 9.44 4.96 -3.82
N SER A 117 8.25 5.57 -3.89
CA SER A 117 7.87 6.49 -4.96
C SER A 117 6.77 7.44 -4.50
N ILE A 118 6.73 8.63 -5.09
CA ILE A 118 5.58 9.53 -4.99
C ILE A 118 4.45 8.98 -5.87
N THR A 119 3.20 9.30 -5.53
CA THR A 119 2.04 8.82 -6.29
C THR A 119 1.20 9.96 -6.84
N ASP A 120 0.38 9.65 -7.84
CA ASP A 120 -0.67 10.53 -8.36
C ASP A 120 -2.04 10.30 -7.69
N ILE A 121 -2.10 9.42 -6.68
CA ILE A 121 -3.32 9.11 -5.95
C ILE A 121 -3.69 10.30 -5.06
N MET A 122 -4.74 11.00 -5.44
CA MET A 122 -5.27 12.14 -4.70
C MET A 122 -6.79 12.27 -4.86
N ALA A 123 -7.44 12.89 -3.89
CA ALA A 123 -8.85 13.26 -3.96
C ALA A 123 -9.13 14.50 -3.09
N ASP A 124 -10.27 15.14 -3.35
CA ASP A 124 -10.74 16.25 -2.51
C ASP A 124 -11.04 15.76 -1.08
N ILE A 125 -10.89 16.64 -0.09
CA ILE A 125 -11.26 16.34 1.30
C ILE A 125 -12.73 15.90 1.36
N ASN A 126 -13.02 14.90 2.21
CA ASN A 126 -14.31 14.24 2.35
C ASN A 126 -14.79 13.40 1.14
N LYS A 127 -13.99 13.23 0.10
CA LYS A 127 -14.27 12.33 -1.03
C LYS A 127 -13.33 11.13 -1.04
N LYS A 128 -13.77 10.02 -1.62
CA LYS A 128 -12.92 8.84 -1.85
C LYS A 128 -12.25 8.97 -3.21
N TYR A 129 -10.97 8.59 -3.27
CA TYR A 129 -10.36 8.24 -4.54
C TYR A 129 -10.94 6.91 -5.03
N ARG A 130 -11.32 6.83 -6.31
CA ARG A 130 -11.77 5.59 -6.94
C ARG A 130 -11.14 5.41 -8.32
N CYS A 131 -10.38 4.33 -8.49
CA CYS A 131 -9.80 3.92 -9.76
C CYS A 131 -10.14 2.45 -10.03
N VAL A 132 -11.05 2.23 -10.97
CA VAL A 132 -11.49 0.87 -11.35
C VAL A 132 -10.46 0.19 -12.26
N SER A 133 -9.79 0.97 -13.11
CA SER A 133 -8.69 0.52 -13.96
C SER A 133 -7.44 0.19 -13.15
N SER A 134 -6.51 -0.53 -13.78
CA SER A 134 -5.18 -0.74 -13.22
C SER A 134 -4.41 0.58 -13.15
N ASN A 135 -3.90 0.93 -11.96
CA ASN A 135 -2.97 2.05 -11.75
C ASN A 135 -1.60 1.47 -11.40
N GLN A 136 -0.57 1.82 -12.18
CA GLN A 136 0.79 1.35 -11.99
C GLN A 136 1.66 2.44 -11.38
N ILE A 137 2.21 2.16 -10.21
CA ILE A 137 3.21 3.01 -9.58
C ILE A 137 4.57 2.34 -9.73
N HIS A 138 5.44 3.04 -10.46
CA HIS A 138 6.79 2.61 -10.75
C HIS A 138 7.72 3.14 -9.66
N MET A 139 8.42 2.23 -9.00
CA MET A 139 9.53 2.49 -8.10
C MET A 139 10.85 2.07 -8.77
N LYS A 140 11.97 2.17 -8.06
CA LYS A 140 13.30 1.85 -8.62
C LYS A 140 13.43 0.40 -9.11
N ASN A 141 13.05 -0.59 -8.29
CA ASN A 141 13.16 -2.01 -8.65
C ASN A 141 11.82 -2.76 -8.65
N VAL A 142 10.75 -2.05 -8.31
CA VAL A 142 9.41 -2.63 -8.12
C VAL A 142 8.39 -1.82 -8.88
N THR A 143 7.46 -2.51 -9.53
CA THR A 143 6.21 -1.91 -10.02
C THR A 143 5.06 -2.47 -9.22
N VAL A 144 4.29 -1.59 -8.59
CA VAL A 144 3.05 -1.96 -7.87
C VAL A 144 1.88 -1.60 -8.76
N THR A 145 1.02 -2.56 -9.06
CA THR A 145 -0.19 -2.35 -9.84
C THR A 145 -1.40 -2.49 -8.93
N PHE A 146 -2.07 -1.39 -8.64
CA PHE A 146 -3.36 -1.40 -7.94
C PHE A 146 -4.49 -1.70 -8.91
N HIS A 147 -5.46 -2.50 -8.48
CA HIS A 147 -6.69 -2.75 -9.22
C HIS A 147 -7.91 -2.51 -8.36
N ASN A 148 -8.95 -1.89 -8.95
CA ASN A 148 -10.19 -1.55 -8.28
C ASN A 148 -9.98 -0.82 -6.94
N ALA A 149 -9.08 0.16 -6.95
CA ALA A 149 -8.68 0.88 -5.76
C ALA A 149 -9.75 1.91 -5.36
N THR A 150 -10.19 1.82 -4.11
CA THR A 150 -11.00 2.84 -3.43
C THR A 150 -10.28 3.22 -2.15
N ILE A 151 -9.82 4.46 -2.04
CA ILE A 151 -8.99 4.93 -0.91
C ILE A 151 -9.58 6.21 -0.36
N GLN A 152 -9.66 6.32 0.96
CA GLN A 152 -10.02 7.55 1.64
C GLN A 152 -9.18 7.71 2.91
N ALA A 153 -8.67 8.91 3.13
CA ALA A 153 -7.98 9.32 4.34
C ALA A 153 -8.70 10.50 4.97
N TYR A 154 -8.37 10.79 6.24
CA TYR A 154 -9.00 11.84 7.05
C TYR A 154 -10.52 11.69 7.11
N LEU A 155 -10.99 10.45 7.29
CA LEU A 155 -12.41 10.17 7.42
C LEU A 155 -12.99 10.92 8.64
N SER A 156 -14.14 11.54 8.43
CA SER A 156 -14.96 12.15 9.47
C SER A 156 -16.07 11.22 9.96
N ASN A 157 -16.35 10.14 9.22
CA ASN A 157 -17.33 9.10 9.52
C ASN A 157 -16.69 7.73 9.28
N ASP A 158 -17.14 6.68 9.98
CA ASP A 158 -16.58 5.32 9.89
C ASP A 158 -16.93 4.55 8.58
N SER A 159 -17.12 5.27 7.48
CA SER A 159 -17.44 4.69 6.16
C SER A 159 -16.93 5.53 5.01
N PHE A 160 -16.72 4.90 3.85
CA PHE A 160 -16.40 5.61 2.62
C PHE A 160 -17.49 6.64 2.30
N SER A 161 -17.06 7.81 1.83
CA SER A 161 -17.95 8.83 1.28
C SER A 161 -18.79 8.29 0.11
N LYS A 162 -19.99 8.83 -0.05
CA LYS A 162 -20.90 8.43 -1.14
C LYS A 162 -20.41 8.94 -2.49
N GLU A 163 -19.70 10.05 -2.49
CA GLU A 163 -19.16 10.73 -3.68
C GLU A 163 -17.67 10.42 -3.86
N GLY A 164 -17.26 10.15 -5.10
CA GLY A 164 -15.88 9.90 -5.52
C GLY A 164 -15.75 10.01 -7.02
#